data_AF-A0A658NJS8-F1
#
_entry.id   AF-A0A658NJS8-F1
#
_cell.length_a   1.000
_cell.length_b   1.000
_cell.length_c   1.000
_cell.angle_alpha   90.00
_cell.angle_beta   90.00
_cell.angle_gamma   90.00
#
_symmetry.space_group_name_H-M   'P 1'
#
loop_
_entity.id
_entity.type
_entity.pdbx_description
1 polymer ?
#
loop_
_entity_poly.entity_id
_entity_poly.type
_entity_poly.pdbx_seq_one_letter_code
_entity_poly.pdbx_strand_id
1 'polypeptide(L)'
;VNYWRGGSFYGAGPSATTYVRGVREKNWSNTQLYCTQLESGSRAIASREVLAPLARAGETAAFGLRMTVGWPFEQFRRVTGYDLPG
;
A
#
# COMPACT_ATOMS: atom_id res chain seq x y z
N VAL A 1 -12.49 0.54 1.84
CA VAL A 1 -12.19 -0.54 2.81
C VAL A 1 -10.94 -1.34 2.45
N ASN A 2 -10.69 -1.71 1.19
CA ASN A 2 -9.55 -2.59 0.82
C ASN A 2 -8.18 -2.06 1.29
N TYR A 3 -7.91 -0.77 1.05
CA TYR A 3 -6.70 -0.08 1.54
C TYR A 3 -6.50 -0.25 3.05
N TRP A 4 -7.52 0.10 3.84
CA TRP A 4 -7.50 0.02 5.30
C TRP A 4 -7.39 -1.42 5.84
N ARG A 5 -7.65 -2.41 4.99
CA ARG A 5 -7.53 -3.84 5.31
C ARG A 5 -6.26 -4.49 4.75
N GLY A 6 -5.26 -3.70 4.34
CA GLY A 6 -3.98 -4.22 3.83
C GLY A 6 -4.08 -4.87 2.44
N GLY A 7 -5.17 -4.60 1.72
CA GLY A 7 -5.40 -5.08 0.37
C GLY A 7 -4.65 -4.27 -0.69
N SER A 8 -4.57 -4.82 -1.91
CA SER A 8 -3.92 -4.15 -3.04
C SER A 8 -4.75 -2.97 -3.57
N PHE A 9 -4.09 -1.93 -4.04
CA PHE A 9 -4.71 -0.75 -4.63
C PHE A 9 -3.77 -0.07 -5.63
N TYR A 10 -4.36 0.63 -6.59
CA TYR A 10 -3.63 1.46 -7.55
C TYR A 10 -3.87 2.94 -7.25
N GLY A 11 -2.80 3.71 -7.24
CA GLY A 11 -2.83 5.16 -7.13
C GLY A 11 -2.56 5.80 -8.48
N ALA A 12 -3.49 6.66 -8.92
CA ALA A 12 -3.34 7.44 -10.13
C ALA A 12 -3.10 8.91 -9.77
N GLY A 13 -2.19 9.55 -10.51
CA GLY A 13 -1.84 10.96 -10.35
C GLY A 13 -0.46 11.18 -9.72
N PRO A 14 0.01 12.44 -9.72
CA PRO A 14 1.27 12.81 -9.08
C PRO A 14 1.25 12.48 -7.59
N SER A 15 2.40 12.06 -7.05
CA SER A 15 2.56 11.61 -5.66
C SER A 15 1.75 10.39 -5.22
N ALA A 16 0.86 9.87 -6.08
CA ALA A 16 0.01 8.74 -5.73
C ALA A 16 0.85 7.50 -5.44
N THR A 17 0.37 6.70 -4.50
CA THR A 17 1.00 5.44 -4.12
C THR A 17 0.17 4.29 -4.65
N THR A 18 0.84 3.31 -5.23
CA THR A 18 0.28 2.01 -5.61
C THR A 18 0.86 0.97 -4.68
N TYR A 19 0.03 0.02 -4.27
CA TYR A 19 0.48 -1.13 -3.50
C TYR A 19 -0.13 -2.40 -4.06
N VAL A 20 0.70 -3.28 -4.62
CA VAL A 20 0.24 -4.53 -5.24
C VAL A 20 1.23 -5.63 -4.94
N ARG A 21 0.74 -6.78 -4.43
CA ARG A 21 1.54 -8.00 -4.20
C ARG A 21 2.84 -7.74 -3.42
N GLY A 22 2.78 -6.95 -2.34
CA GLY A 22 3.95 -6.66 -1.50
C GLY A 22 4.84 -5.52 -1.99
N VAL A 23 4.58 -4.96 -3.18
CA VAL A 23 5.38 -3.88 -3.75
C VAL A 23 4.64 -2.56 -3.58
N ARG A 24 5.31 -1.56 -3.01
CA ARG A 24 4.86 -0.18 -2.95
C ARG A 24 5.60 0.63 -4.01
N GLU A 25 4.85 1.29 -4.87
CA GLU A 25 5.38 2.22 -5.87
C GLU A 25 4.79 3.60 -5.61
N LYS A 26 5.61 4.64 -5.73
CA LYS A 26 5.17 6.04 -5.61
C LYS A 26 5.44 6.77 -6.91
N ASN A 27 4.45 7.50 -7.39
CA ASN A 27 4.57 8.32 -8.58
C ASN A 27 5.37 9.60 -8.28
N TRP A 28 5.99 10.18 -9.32
CA TRP A 28 6.63 11.50 -9.20
C TRP A 28 5.68 12.54 -8.61
N SER A 29 6.20 13.32 -7.67
CA SER A 29 5.46 14.43 -7.07
C SER A 29 5.40 15.66 -7.97
N ASN A 30 6.38 15.82 -8.86
CA ASN A 30 6.36 16.86 -9.88
C ASN A 30 5.30 16.50 -10.95
N THR A 31 4.22 17.27 -11.00
CA THR A 31 3.11 17.07 -11.94
C THR A 31 3.53 17.14 -13.40
N GLN A 32 4.42 18.08 -13.77
CA GLN A 32 4.89 18.20 -15.15
C GLN A 32 5.67 16.94 -15.57
N LEU A 33 6.63 16.52 -14.74
CA LEU A 33 7.41 15.30 -14.99
C LEU A 33 6.51 14.06 -15.06
N TYR A 34 5.52 13.97 -14.18
CA TYR A 34 4.53 12.91 -14.19
C TYR A 34 3.76 12.86 -15.52
N CYS A 35 3.23 14.00 -15.99
CA CYS A 35 2.50 14.07 -17.26
C CYS A 35 3.40 13.73 -18.45
N THR A 36 4.62 14.29 -18.52
CA THR A 36 5.56 14.01 -19.60
C THR A 36 5.95 12.53 -19.68
N GLN A 37 6.14 11.86 -18.53
CA GLN A 37 6.41 10.42 -18.53
C GLN A 37 5.20 9.63 -19.04
N LEU A 38 3.98 9.98 -18.62
CA LEU A 38 2.78 9.31 -19.11
C LEU A 38 2.54 9.53 -20.61
N GLU A 39 2.71 10.75 -21.10
CA GLU A 39 2.54 11.11 -22.52
C GLU A 39 3.56 10.41 -23.42
N SER A 40 4.76 10.11 -22.90
CA SER A 40 5.76 9.32 -23.59
C SER A 40 5.54 7.80 -23.47
N GLY A 41 4.42 7.35 -22.91
CA GLY A 41 4.09 5.93 -22.71
C GLY A 41 4.88 5.24 -21.58
N SER A 42 5.61 6.01 -20.78
CA SER A 42 6.40 5.50 -19.65
C SER A 42 5.60 5.51 -18.35
N ARG A 43 5.96 4.63 -17.40
CA ARG A 43 5.37 4.65 -16.05
C ARG A 43 6.02 5.76 -15.23
N ALA A 44 5.20 6.61 -14.62
CA ALA A 44 5.67 7.76 -13.87
C ALA A 44 6.13 7.46 -12.42
N ILE A 45 6.93 6.40 -12.22
CA ILE A 45 7.36 5.92 -10.90
C ILE A 45 8.63 6.64 -10.45
N ALA A 46 8.59 7.24 -9.28
CA ALA A 46 9.74 7.86 -8.61
C ALA A 46 10.48 6.89 -7.68
N SER A 47 9.73 6.04 -6.97
CA SER A 47 10.31 5.05 -6.07
C SER A 47 9.52 3.75 -6.07
N ARG A 48 10.23 2.66 -5.81
CA ARG A 48 9.69 1.31 -5.71
C ARG A 48 10.36 0.60 -4.55
N GLU A 49 9.56 0.04 -3.66
CA GLU A 49 9.99 -0.66 -2.46
C GLU A 49 9.26 -1.99 -2.36
N VAL A 50 9.97 -3.05 -1.98
CA VAL A 50 9.35 -4.31 -1.58
C VAL A 50 9.17 -4.27 -0.06
N LEU A 51 7.93 -4.27 0.40
CA LEU A 51 7.64 -4.29 1.83
C LEU A 51 7.84 -5.71 2.36
N ALA A 52 8.73 -5.84 3.35
CA ALA A 52 8.92 -7.10 4.05
C ALA A 52 7.59 -7.56 4.69
N PRO A 53 7.32 -8.88 4.75
CA PRO A 53 6.06 -9.41 5.29
C PRO A 53 5.72 -8.89 6.69
N LEU A 54 6.70 -8.76 7.58
CA LEU A 54 6.50 -8.25 8.94
C LEU A 54 6.15 -6.75 8.95
N ALA A 55 6.83 -5.94 8.15
CA ALA A 55 6.53 -4.50 8.03
C ALA A 55 5.10 -4.30 7.52
N ARG A 56 4.69 -5.09 6.52
CA ARG A 56 3.31 -5.12 6.01
C ARG A 56 2.31 -5.50 7.10
N ALA A 57 2.62 -6.49 7.93
CA ALA A 57 1.76 -6.91 9.04
C ALA A 57 1.58 -5.78 10.06
N GLY A 58 2.67 -5.10 10.42
CA GLY A 58 2.65 -3.94 11.31
C GLY A 58 1.82 -2.78 10.79
N GLU A 59 1.99 -2.39 9.52
CA GLU A 59 1.16 -1.35 8.89
C GLU A 59 -0.32 -1.76 8.84
N THR A 60 -0.60 -3.02 8.51
CA THR A 60 -1.97 -3.57 8.48
C THR A 60 -2.61 -3.45 9.86
N ALA A 61 -1.92 -3.88 10.93
CA ALA A 61 -2.40 -3.76 12.31
C ALA A 61 -2.68 -2.29 12.67
N ALA A 62 -1.72 -1.39 12.40
CA ALA A 62 -1.86 0.03 12.70
C ALA A 62 -3.07 0.69 12.00
N PHE A 63 -3.39 0.29 10.76
CA PHE A 63 -4.55 0.83 10.06
C PHE A 63 -5.88 0.33 10.63
N GLY A 64 -5.99 -0.94 11.00
CA GLY A 64 -7.25 -1.43 11.58
C GLY A 64 -7.50 -0.92 12.98
N LEU A 65 -6.47 -0.65 13.78
CA LEU A 65 -6.62 0.05 15.07
C LEU A 65 -7.23 1.45 14.94
N ARG A 66 -7.13 2.07 13.75
CA ARG A 66 -7.79 3.37 13.46
C ARG A 66 -9.24 3.23 12.99
N MET A 67 -9.71 2.01 12.72
CA MET A 67 -11.10 1.76 12.34
C MET A 67 -11.93 1.39 13.57
N THR A 68 -13.19 1.80 13.60
CA THR A 68 -14.14 1.44 14.68
C THR A 68 -14.32 -0.06 14.85
N VAL A 69 -14.17 -0.82 13.76
CA VAL A 69 -14.27 -2.29 13.77
C VAL A 69 -12.99 -3.01 14.22
N GLY A 70 -11.88 -2.29 14.38
CA GLY A 70 -10.59 -2.90 14.73
C GLY A 70 -10.11 -3.97 13.73
N TRP A 71 -9.43 -4.98 14.27
CA TRP A 71 -9.05 -6.21 13.57
C TRP A 71 -9.52 -7.45 14.33
N PRO A 72 -10.40 -8.27 13.75
CA PRO A 72 -10.59 -9.64 14.22
C PRO A 72 -9.27 -10.42 14.03
N PHE A 73 -8.77 -11.05 15.09
CA PHE A 73 -7.48 -11.75 15.08
C PHE A 73 -7.36 -12.79 13.96
N GLU A 74 -8.42 -13.58 13.74
CA GLU A 74 -8.44 -14.57 12.65
C GLU A 74 -8.32 -13.93 11.27
N GLN A 75 -8.92 -12.76 11.06
CA GLN A 75 -8.84 -12.05 9.80
C GLN A 75 -7.44 -11.47 9.59
N PHE A 76 -6.84 -10.91 10.64
CA PHE A 76 -5.47 -10.43 10.61
C PHE A 76 -4.51 -11.56 10.22
N ARG A 77 -4.58 -12.70 10.92
CA ARG A 77 -3.75 -13.88 10.65
C ARG A 77 -3.92 -14.40 9.22
N ARG A 78 -5.14 -14.39 8.69
CA ARG A 78 -5.41 -14.77 7.30
C ARG A 78 -4.76 -13.82 6.28
N VAL A 79 -4.76 -12.52 6.55
CA VAL A 79 -4.28 -11.49 5.60
C VAL A 79 -2.76 -11.32 5.64
N THR A 80 -2.16 -11.48 6.83
CA THR A 80 -0.74 -11.20 7.07
C THR A 80 0.10 -12.46 7.25
N GLY A 81 -0.50 -13.57 7.69
CA GLY A 81 0.21 -14.78 8.13
C GLY A 81 0.81 -14.68 9.53
N TYR A 82 0.64 -13.54 10.22
CA TYR A 82 1.16 -13.30 11.57
C TYR A 82 0.04 -13.34 12.60
N ASP A 83 0.38 -13.79 13.80
CA ASP A 83 -0.51 -13.68 14.95
C ASP A 83 -0.19 -12.42 15.75
N LEU A 84 -1.21 -11.82 16.35
CA LEU A 84 -1.01 -10.80 17.38
C LEU A 84 -1.08 -11.56 18.71
N PRO A 85 0.02 -11.64 19.50
CA PRO A 85 -0.07 -12.28 20.80
C PRO A 85 -1.18 -11.57 21.61
N GLY A 86 -2.12 -12.38 22.10
CA GLY A 86 -3.19 -11.93 22.98
C GLY A 86 -2.66 -11.56 24.36
#